data_AF-A0A3L7Y912-F1
#
_entry.id   AF-A0A3L7Y912-F1
#
_cell.length_a   1.000
_cell.length_b   1.000
_cell.length_c   1.000
_cell.angle_alpha   90.00
_cell.angle_beta   90.00
_cell.angle_gamma   90.00
#
_symmetry.space_group_name_H-M   'P 1'
#
loop_
_entity.id
_entity.type
_entity.pdbx_description
1 polymer ?
#
loop_
_entity_poly.entity_id
_entity_poly.type
_entity_poly.pdbx_seq_one_letter_code
_entity_poly.pdbx_strand_id
1 'polypeptide(L)' 'MRHRISGRRLNKSAAHRNSMRRSLMKDVIQHERIQTTEAKARAVRG' A
#
# COMPACT_ATOMS: atom_id res chain seq x y z
N MET A 1 12.91 0.98 15.77
CA MET A 1 12.16 2.08 15.13
C MET A 1 13.06 2.73 14.10
N ARG A 2 12.60 2.91 12.86
CA ARG A 2 13.37 3.69 11.88
C ARG A 2 13.07 5.16 12.14
N HIS A 3 14.03 5.92 12.65
CA HIS A 3 13.81 7.33 13.01
C HIS A 3 13.55 8.16 11.76
N ARG A 4 12.48 8.98 11.79
CA ARG A 4 12.10 9.91 10.72
C ARG A 4 11.91 9.28 9.34
N ILE A 5 11.58 8.00 9.26
CA ILE A 5 11.35 7.33 7.97
C ILE A 5 9.89 6.95 7.80
N SER A 6 9.27 7.54 6.78
CA SER A 6 7.91 7.20 6.35
C SER A 6 7.87 5.94 5.48
N GLY A 7 6.67 5.38 5.34
CA GLY A 7 6.40 4.24 4.48
C GLY A 7 6.64 2.86 5.10
N ARG A 8 5.91 1.86 4.59
CA ARG A 8 5.91 0.46 5.07
C ARG A 8 6.60 -0.47 4.06
N ARG A 9 7.45 -1.38 4.55
CA ARG A 9 8.17 -2.37 3.71
C ARG A 9 7.32 -3.55 3.24
N LEU A 10 6.25 -3.87 3.99
CA LEU A 10 5.26 -4.90 3.64
C LEU A 10 5.85 -6.27 3.22
N ASN A 11 7.06 -6.58 3.71
CA ASN A 11 7.84 -7.78 3.35
C ASN A 11 7.94 -8.02 1.83
N LYS A 12 8.05 -6.94 1.04
CA LYS A 12 8.09 -6.97 -0.42
C LYS A 12 9.25 -6.13 -0.95
N SER A 13 9.79 -6.48 -2.12
CA SER A 13 10.78 -5.66 -2.84
C SER A 13 10.20 -4.30 -3.25
N ALA A 14 11.07 -3.35 -3.61
CA ALA A 14 10.62 -2.02 -4.04
C ALA A 14 9.70 -2.08 -5.27
N ALA A 15 10.06 -2.89 -6.28
CA ALA A 15 9.26 -3.10 -7.48
C ALA A 15 7.87 -3.67 -7.17
N HIS A 16 7.82 -4.72 -6.34
CA HIS A 16 6.55 -5.33 -5.94
C HIS A 16 5.69 -4.35 -5.15
N ARG A 17 6.26 -3.58 -4.21
CA ARG A 17 5.49 -2.55 -3.48
C ARG A 17 4.88 -1.51 -4.41
N ASN A 18 5.62 -1.06 -5.43
CA ASN A 18 5.12 -0.07 -6.38
C ASN A 18 3.98 -0.63 -7.22
N SER A 19 4.12 -1.85 -7.73
CA SER A 19 3.05 -2.55 -8.46
C SER A 19 1.81 -2.74 -7.60
N MET A 20 1.96 -3.30 -6.40
CA MET A 20 0.85 -3.54 -5.47
C MET A 20 0.10 -2.25 -5.09
N ARG A 21 0.81 -1.14 -4.87
CA ARG A 21 0.15 0.15 -4.60
C ARG A 21 -0.71 0.60 -5.77
N ARG A 22 -0.22 0.48 -7.01
CA ARG A 22 -0.98 0.84 -8.22
C ARG A 22 -2.22 -0.03 -8.38
N SER A 23 -2.10 -1.34 -8.15
CA SER A 23 -3.25 -2.25 -8.18
C SER A 23 -4.29 -1.88 -7.13
N LEU A 24 -3.89 -1.67 -5.87
CA LEU A 24 -4.83 -1.30 -4.81
C LEU A 24 -5.52 0.05 -5.07
N MET A 25 -4.82 1.03 -5.67
CA MET A 25 -5.45 2.29 -6.08
C MET A 25 -6.48 2.06 -7.19
N LYS A 26 -6.13 1.26 -8.20
CA LYS A 26 -7.05 0.90 -9.28
C LYS A 26 -8.31 0.24 -8.72
N ASP A 27 -8.16 -0.72 -7.81
CA ASP A 27 -9.28 -1.46 -7.24
C ASP A 27 -10.19 -0.54 -6.40
N VAL A 28 -9.62 0.42 -5.67
CA VAL A 28 -10.41 1.44 -4.94
C VAL A 28 -11.21 2.32 -5.91
N ILE A 29 -10.59 2.76 -7.01
CA ILE A 29 -11.28 3.59 -8.01
C ILE A 29 -12.40 2.80 -8.71
N GLN A 30 -12.17 1.52 -9.00
CA GLN A 30 -13.11 0.69 -9.73
C GLN A 30 -14.28 0.19 -8.87
N HIS A 31 -14.03 -0.10 -7.59
CA HIS A 31 -15.00 -0.74 -6.71
C HIS A 31 -15.49 0.16 -5.57
N GLU A 32 -15.00 1.39 -5.49
CA GLU A 32 -15.29 2.42 -4.46
C GLU A 32 -14.86 2.04 -3.03
N ARG A 33 -14.72 0.74 -2.75
CA ARG A 33 -14.31 0.17 -1.47
C ARG A 33 -13.65 -1.19 -1.69
N ILE A 34 -12.57 -1.44 -0.97
CA ILE A 34 -11.90 -2.75 -0.93
C ILE A 34 -11.60 -3.17 0.51
N GLN A 35 -11.51 -4.47 0.75
CA GLN A 35 -11.04 -5.03 2.02
C GLN A 35 -9.58 -5.49 1.88
N THR A 36 -8.72 -5.05 2.79
CA THR A 36 -7.29 -5.42 2.77
C THR A 36 -6.70 -5.34 4.18
N THR A 37 -5.43 -5.69 4.35
CA THR A 37 -4.76 -5.59 5.65
C THR A 37 -4.53 -4.13 6.02
N GLU A 38 -4.58 -3.82 7.32
CA GLU A 38 -4.39 -2.44 7.80
C GLU A 38 -3.06 -1.84 7.30
N ALA A 39 -1.98 -2.63 7.32
CA ALA A 39 -0.68 -2.19 6.84
C ALA A 39 -0.68 -1.80 5.35
N LYS A 40 -1.43 -2.52 4.49
CA LYS A 40 -1.60 -2.19 3.07
C LYS A 40 -2.47 -0.96 2.89
N ALA A 41 -3.61 -0.88 3.60
CA ALA A 41 -4.51 0.27 3.54
C ALA A 41 -3.82 1.58 3.94
N ARG A 42 -3.01 1.56 5.01
CA ARG A 42 -2.22 2.74 5.42
C ARG A 42 -1.02 3.01 4.50
N ALA A 43 -0.61 2.08 3.65
CA ALA A 43 0.46 2.30 2.67
C ALA A 43 -0.02 2.89 1.36
N VAL A 44 -1.34 2.86 1.10
CA VAL A 44 -1.99 3.43 -0.09
C VAL A 44 -2.56 4.82 0.21
N ARG A 45 -3.04 5.08 1.44
CA ARG A 45 -3.65 6.36 1.85
C ARG A 45 -2.70 7.57 1.91
N GLY A 46 -1.37 7.35 2.01
CA GLY A 46 -0.40 8.40 2.34
C GLY A 46 0.11 8.26 3.75
#